data_AF-A0AAT9GMF1-F1
#
_entry.id   AF-A0AAT9GMF1-F1
#
_cell.length_a   1.000
_cell.length_b   1.000
_cell.length_c   1.000
_cell.angle_alpha   90.00
_cell.angle_beta   90.00
_cell.angle_gamma   90.00
#
_symmetry.space_group_name_H-M   'P 1'
#
loop_
_entity.id
_entity.type
_entity.pdbx_description
1 polymer ?
#
loop_
_entity_poly.entity_id
_entity_poly.type
_entity_poly.pdbx_seq_one_letter_code
_entity_poly.pdbx_strand_id
1 'polypeptide(L)' 'MGRTQPSFTKAVDSQLETLSRIASRLHSYQFEKLLEKAKEKVRYLQSASYDEFINPYDLVILAMIITLAEECEKNVRS' A
#
# COMPACT_ATOMS: atom_id res chain seq x y z
N MET A 1 20.81 12.84 12.53
CA MET A 1 21.47 11.99 11.52
C MET A 1 20.49 10.88 11.14
N GLY A 2 20.20 10.78 9.84
CA GLY A 2 19.05 10.11 9.28
C GLY A 2 18.98 8.62 9.62
N ARG A 3 17.89 8.22 10.28
CA ARG A 3 17.43 6.84 10.32
C ARG A 3 16.60 6.58 9.08
N THR A 4 17.21 6.62 7.90
CA THR A 4 16.65 5.92 6.75
C THR A 4 16.69 4.44 7.08
N GLN A 5 15.66 3.93 7.76
CA GLN A 5 15.56 2.53 8.17
C GLN A 5 15.51 1.65 6.91
N PRO A 6 16.61 0.97 6.54
CA PRO A 6 16.59 0.02 5.43
C PRO A 6 15.67 -1.17 5.74
N SER A 7 15.28 -1.32 7.02
CA SER A 7 14.27 -2.27 7.50
C SER A 7 12.84 -1.85 7.18
N PHE A 8 12.52 -0.55 7.12
CA PHE A 8 11.14 -0.08 6.97
C PHE A 8 10.62 -0.33 5.55
N THR A 9 11.35 0.17 4.55
CA THR A 9 11.00 -0.05 3.14
C THR A 9 10.97 -1.54 2.81
N LYS A 10 11.94 -2.32 3.30
CA LYS A 10 11.94 -3.78 3.13
C LYS A 10 10.74 -4.47 3.77
N ALA A 11 10.31 -4.02 4.95
CA ALA A 11 9.13 -4.58 5.61
C ALA A 11 7.84 -4.27 4.82
N VAL A 12 7.73 -3.05 4.30
CA VAL A 12 6.63 -2.65 3.40
C VAL A 12 6.64 -3.50 2.13
N ASP A 13 7.79 -3.65 1.47
CA ASP A 13 7.93 -4.43 0.25
C ASP A 13 7.58 -5.91 0.48
N SER A 14 8.06 -6.49 1.58
CA SER A 14 7.74 -7.87 1.97
C SER A 14 6.25 -8.06 2.22
N GLN A 15 5.58 -7.07 2.81
CA GLN A 15 4.14 -7.12 3.02
C GLN A 15 3.37 -7.03 1.69
N LEU A 16 3.77 -6.14 0.80
CA LEU A 16 3.17 -6.02 -0.54
C LEU A 16 3.34 -7.31 -1.36
N GLU A 17 4.50 -7.96 -1.26
CA GLU A 17 4.75 -9.24 -1.92
C GLU A 17 3.86 -10.35 -1.34
N THR A 18 3.71 -10.39 -0.01
CA THR A 18 2.82 -11.34 0.67
C THR A 18 1.37 -11.18 0.20
N LEU A 19 0.88 -9.94 0.15
CA LEU A 19 -0.47 -9.65 -0.35
C LEU A 19 -0.64 -10.00 -1.83
N SER A 20 0.39 -9.75 -2.66
CA SER A 20 0.38 -10.12 -4.07
C SER A 20 0.26 -11.63 -4.26
N ARG A 21 0.98 -12.43 -3.46
CA ARG A 21 0.87 -13.90 -3.47
C ARG A 21 -0.51 -14.36 -3.02
N ILE A 22 -1.12 -13.70 -2.03
CA ILE A 22 -2.50 -14.01 -1.59
C ILE A 22 -3.50 -13.69 -2.70
N ALA A 23 -3.40 -12.52 -3.33
CA ALA A 23 -4.28 -12.11 -4.42
C ALA A 23 -4.25 -13.10 -5.59
N SER A 24 -3.04 -13.53 -5.97
CA SER A 24 -2.84 -14.53 -7.01
C SER A 24 -3.47 -15.89 -6.66
N ARG A 25 -3.29 -16.35 -5.42
CA ARG A 25 -3.91 -17.60 -4.93
C ARG A 25 -5.44 -17.52 -4.83
N LEU A 26 -5.98 -16.34 -4.58
CA LEU A 26 -7.42 -16.09 -4.56
C LEU A 26 -8.01 -15.93 -5.98
N HIS A 27 -7.18 -15.87 -7.03
CA HIS A 27 -7.57 -15.55 -8.41
C HIS A 27 -8.43 -14.28 -8.51
N SER A 28 -8.16 -13.29 -7.64
CA SER A 28 -8.95 -12.06 -7.57
C SER A 28 -8.28 -10.96 -8.38
N TYR A 29 -8.70 -10.80 -9.63
CA TYR A 29 -8.21 -9.74 -10.52
C TYR A 29 -8.42 -8.34 -9.93
N GLN A 30 -9.56 -8.11 -9.26
CA GLN A 30 -9.85 -6.82 -8.63
C GLN A 30 -8.86 -6.53 -7.49
N PHE A 31 -8.48 -7.56 -6.72
CA PHE A 31 -7.54 -7.39 -5.63
C PHE A 31 -6.11 -7.16 -6.15
N GLU A 32 -5.69 -7.88 -7.18
CA GLU A 32 -4.40 -7.63 -7.86
C GLU A 32 -4.32 -6.20 -8.39
N LYS A 33 -5.38 -5.73 -9.06
CA LYS A 33 -5.46 -4.36 -9.58
C LYS A 33 -5.44 -3.30 -8.47
N LEU A 34 -6.12 -3.56 -7.35
CA LEU A 34 -6.09 -2.69 -6.18
C LEU A 34 -4.68 -2.61 -5.59
N LEU A 35 -3.98 -3.75 -5.47
CA LEU A 35 -2.62 -3.79 -4.94
C LEU A 35 -1.63 -3.03 -5.82
N GLU A 36 -1.72 -3.18 -7.16
CA GLU A 36 -0.87 -2.42 -8.08
C GLU A 36 -1.03 -0.90 -7.88
N LYS A 37 -2.27 -0.42 -7.78
CA LYS A 37 -2.54 1.01 -7.51
C LYS A 37 -2.07 1.44 -6.11
N ALA A 38 -2.27 0.58 -5.10
CA ALA A 38 -1.84 0.87 -3.74
C ALA A 38 -0.32 0.99 -3.60
N LYS A 39 0.47 0.24 -4.39
CA LYS A 39 1.94 0.34 -4.42
C LYS A 39 2.42 1.76 -4.76
N GLU A 40 1.72 2.46 -5.64
CA GLU A 40 2.06 3.86 -5.97
C GLU A 40 1.87 4.76 -4.74
N LYS A 41 0.80 4.55 -3.98
CA LYS A 41 0.44 5.34 -2.78
C LYS A 41 1.36 5.09 -1.59
N VAL A 42 1.86 3.87 -1.45
CA VAL A 42 2.82 3.50 -0.38
C VAL A 42 4.01 4.45 -0.33
N ARG A 43 4.60 4.81 -1.47
CA ARG A 43 5.76 5.72 -1.51
C ARG A 43 5.41 7.14 -1.08
N TYR A 44 4.24 7.63 -1.48
CA TYR A 44 3.75 8.93 -1.06
C TYR A 44 3.49 8.96 0.44
N LEU A 45 2.87 7.92 0.99
CA LEU A 45 2.64 7.78 2.43
C LEU A 45 3.95 7.66 3.21
N GLN A 46 4.92 6.88 2.72
CA GLN A 46 6.26 6.79 3.33
C GLN A 46 6.93 8.15 3.43
N SER A 47 6.79 8.97 2.40
CA SER A 47 7.35 10.32 2.36
C SER A 47 6.58 11.27 3.30
N ALA A 48 5.25 11.19 3.31
CA ALA A 48 4.38 12.04 4.13
C ALA A 48 4.46 11.71 5.64
N SER A 49 4.81 10.47 5.98
CA SER A 49 4.93 9.98 7.37
C SER A 49 6.39 9.92 7.85
N TYR A 50 7.32 10.60 7.17
CA TYR A 50 8.75 10.51 7.50
C TYR A 50 9.08 10.85 8.96
N ASP A 51 8.40 11.87 9.51
CA ASP A 51 8.58 12.31 10.90
C ASP A 51 7.64 11.59 11.88
N GLU A 52 6.72 10.75 11.38
CA GLU A 52 5.70 10.06 12.16
C GLU A 52 6.10 8.60 12.42
N PHE A 53 5.79 8.10 13.62
CA PHE A 53 5.99 6.68 13.92
C PHE A 53 4.80 5.87 13.40
N ILE A 54 4.87 5.45 12.14
CA ILE A 54 3.91 4.53 11.53
C ILE A 54 4.51 3.12 11.43
N ASN A 55 3.70 2.08 11.58
CA ASN A 55 4.12 0.70 11.33
C ASN A 55 4.05 0.39 9.81
N PRO A 56 5.03 -0.33 9.22
CA PRO A 56 4.97 -0.78 7.82
C PRO A 56 3.64 -1.42 7.39
N TYR A 57 3.03 -2.24 8.26
CA TYR A 57 1.77 -2.92 7.96
C TYR A 57 0.61 -1.93 7.86
N ASP A 58 0.53 -1.00 8.81
CA ASP A 58 -0.51 0.04 8.84
C ASP A 58 -0.40 0.95 7.61
N LEU A 59 0.82 1.25 7.18
CA LEU A 59 1.06 2.05 5.97
C LEU A 59 0.51 1.35 4.71
N VAL A 60 0.73 0.05 4.56
CA VAL A 60 0.18 -0.72 3.42
C VAL A 60 -1.34 -0.77 3.46
N ILE A 61 -1.93 -0.96 4.65
CA ILE A 61 -3.39 -0.95 4.83
C ILE A 61 -3.98 0.41 4.48
N LEU A 62 -3.39 1.51 4.96
CA LEU A 62 -3.81 2.86 4.62
C LEU A 62 -3.72 3.12 3.11
N ALA A 63 -2.63 2.67 2.47
CA ALA A 63 -2.49 2.78 1.01
C ALA A 63 -3.63 2.07 0.28
N MET A 64 -4.01 0.86 0.71
CA MET A 64 -5.13 0.11 0.15
C MET A 64 -6.48 0.81 0.38
N ILE A 65 -6.72 1.34 1.58
CA ILE A 65 -7.97 2.04 1.92
C ILE A 65 -8.13 3.31 1.06
N ILE A 66 -7.07 4.12 0.96
CA ILE A 66 -7.07 5.33 0.12
C ILE A 66 -7.35 4.95 -1.34
N THR A 67 -6.68 3.91 -1.83
CA THR A 67 -6.88 3.43 -3.21
C THR A 67 -8.32 2.97 -3.43
N LEU A 68 -8.91 2.23 -2.49
CA LEU A 68 -10.30 1.78 -2.57
C LEU A 68 -11.28 2.97 -2.57
N ALA A 69 -11.05 3.96 -1.71
CA ALA A 69 -11.86 5.18 -1.66
C ALA A 69 -11.83 5.94 -2.99
N GLU A 70 -10.63 6.13 -3.59
CA GLU A 70 -10.47 6.78 -4.89
C GLU A 70 -11.21 6.01 -6.01
N GLU A 71 -11.20 4.68 -6.00
CA GLU A 71 -11.92 3.87 -6.98
C GLU A 71 -13.44 3.94 -6.79
N CYS A 72 -13.92 3.95 -5.55
CA CYS A 72 -15.34 4.15 -5.25
C CYS A 72 -15.82 5.53 -5.71
N GLU A 73 -15.04 6.59 -5.47
CA GLU A 73 -15.40 7.94 -5.93
C GLU A 73 -15.48 8.04 -7.45
N LYS A 74 -14.57 7.38 -8.19
CA LYS A 74 -14.62 7.35 -9.66
C LYS A 74 -15.91 6.72 -10.17
N ASN A 75 -16.35 5.63 -9.55
CA ASN A 75 -17.58 4.93 -9.95
C ASN A 75 -18.87 5.69 -9.62
N VAL A 76 -18.82 6.63 -8.66
CA VAL A 76 -19.98 7.49 -8.33
C VAL A 76 -20.07 8.71 -9.25
N ARG A 77 -18.95 9.13 -9.86
CA ARG A 77 -18.87 10.31 -10.75
C ARG A 77 -18.95 9.99 -12.25
N SER A 78 -18.97 8.70 -12.62
CA SER A 78 -19.08 8.18 -13.98
C SER A 78 -20.53 7.85 -14.34
#